data_AF-A0A7K6BI77-F1
#
_entry.id   AF-A0A7K6BI77-F1
#
_cell.length_a   1.000
_cell.length_b   1.000
_cell.length_c   1.000
_cell.angle_alpha   90.00
_cell.angle_beta   90.00
_cell.angle_gamma   90.00
#
_symmetry.space_group_name_H-M   'P 1'
#
loop_
_entity.id
_entity.type
_entity.pdbx_description
1 polymer ?
#
loop_
_entity_poly.entity_id
_entity_poly.type
_entity_poly.pdbx_seq_one_letter_code
_entity_poly.pdbx_strand_id
1 'polypeptide(L)'
;WPQSCLVAEAKFFRNVAGKFPAGSFHLKCLHVCSHILKGTSISSYYIKTIVMHLLVVGGTSHWHRKNFVHLLECIIRCLRWCLVNKHLEHFLIGNTDAPKDIILPSEFQDTEPINLLEHLEKNQAAHAKALQEFNLLQDQL
;
A
#
# COMPACT_ATOMS: atom_id res chain seq x y z
N TRP A 1 -6.43 -10.76 -16.50
CA TRP A 1 -5.65 -10.74 -15.24
C TRP A 1 -5.87 -9.48 -14.39
N PRO A 2 -5.82 -8.22 -14.87
CA PRO A 2 -6.05 -7.06 -13.99
C PRO A 2 -7.43 -7.06 -13.30
N GLN A 3 -8.42 -7.59 -14.01
CA GLN A 3 -9.79 -7.72 -13.52
C GLN A 3 -9.91 -8.70 -12.34
N SER A 4 -9.06 -9.74 -12.25
CA SER A 4 -9.05 -10.64 -11.09
C SER A 4 -8.33 -10.03 -9.88
N CYS A 5 -7.24 -9.27 -10.09
CA CYS A 5 -6.56 -8.55 -9.01
C CYS A 5 -7.47 -7.50 -8.37
N LEU A 6 -8.09 -6.62 -9.17
CA LEU A 6 -8.98 -5.58 -8.65
C LEU A 6 -10.17 -6.18 -7.88
N VAL A 7 -10.72 -7.30 -8.34
CA VAL A 7 -11.78 -8.03 -7.64
C VAL A 7 -11.28 -8.59 -6.30
N ALA A 8 -10.08 -9.16 -6.26
CA ALA A 8 -9.49 -9.67 -5.02
C ALA A 8 -9.14 -8.54 -4.02
N GLU A 9 -8.64 -7.40 -4.49
CA GLU A 9 -8.45 -6.21 -3.64
C GLU A 9 -9.78 -5.69 -3.09
N ALA A 10 -10.82 -5.63 -3.91
CA ALA A 10 -12.15 -5.23 -3.46
C ALA A 10 -12.71 -6.19 -2.41
N LYS A 11 -12.49 -7.51 -2.57
CA LYS A 11 -12.83 -8.53 -1.57
C LYS A 11 -12.02 -8.32 -0.28
N PHE A 12 -10.72 -7.99 -0.37
CA PHE A 12 -9.89 -7.66 0.79
C PHE A 12 -10.49 -6.51 1.58
N PHE A 13 -10.73 -5.36 0.95
CA PHE A 13 -11.27 -4.20 1.64
C PHE A 13 -12.68 -4.44 2.19
N ARG A 14 -13.50 -5.25 1.50
CA ARG A 14 -14.81 -5.66 2.03
C ARG A 14 -14.67 -6.52 3.30
N ASN A 15 -13.74 -7.46 3.32
CA ASN A 15 -13.48 -8.30 4.50
C ASN A 15 -12.95 -7.47 5.67
N VAL A 16 -12.01 -6.55 5.40
CA VAL A 16 -11.54 -5.55 6.37
C VAL A 16 -12.70 -4.74 6.92
N ALA A 17 -13.59 -4.22 6.08
CA ALA A 17 -14.75 -3.46 6.55
C ALA A 17 -15.69 -4.27 7.46
N GLY A 18 -15.81 -5.58 7.25
CA GLY A 18 -16.61 -6.47 8.10
C GLY A 18 -15.95 -6.81 9.46
N LYS A 19 -14.62 -6.83 9.52
CA LYS A 19 -13.85 -7.16 10.74
C LYS A 19 -13.53 -5.96 11.62
N PHE A 20 -13.47 -4.77 11.02
CA PHE A 20 -13.07 -3.56 11.71
C PHE A 20 -14.29 -2.83 12.26
N PRO A 21 -14.16 -2.12 13.39
CA PRO A 21 -15.25 -1.30 13.91
C PRO A 21 -15.76 -0.32 12.84
N ALA A 22 -17.07 -0.07 12.86
CA ALA A 22 -17.69 0.96 12.02
C ALA A 22 -16.94 2.30 12.21
N GLY A 23 -16.51 2.89 11.09
CA GLY A 23 -15.75 4.15 11.12
C GLY A 23 -14.23 4.01 11.32
N SER A 24 -13.64 2.84 11.07
CA SER A 24 -12.18 2.70 10.98
C SER A 24 -11.56 3.65 9.95
N PHE A 25 -10.32 4.08 10.21
CA PHE A 25 -9.70 5.22 9.52
C PHE A 25 -8.86 4.84 8.30
N HIS A 26 -8.75 3.56 7.95
CA HIS A 26 -7.89 3.09 6.86
C HIS A 26 -8.24 3.72 5.49
N LEU A 27 -9.53 3.82 5.15
CA LEU A 27 -9.96 4.50 3.91
C LEU A 27 -9.69 6.01 3.95
N LYS A 28 -9.79 6.64 5.12
CA LYS A 28 -9.44 8.06 5.28
C LYS A 28 -7.94 8.29 5.11
N CYS A 29 -7.10 7.39 5.66
CA CYS A 29 -5.67 7.42 5.44
C CYS A 29 -5.34 7.28 3.95
N LEU A 30 -5.95 6.31 3.26
CA LEU A 30 -5.79 6.13 1.81
C LEU A 30 -6.14 7.38 1.03
N HIS A 31 -7.27 8.00 1.36
CA HIS A 31 -7.73 9.22 0.70
C HIS A 31 -6.75 10.38 0.89
N VAL A 32 -6.34 10.65 2.12
CA VAL A 32 -5.41 11.74 2.43
C VAL A 32 -4.04 11.50 1.78
N CYS A 33 -3.47 10.31 1.92
CA CYS A 33 -2.20 9.99 1.27
C CYS A 33 -2.29 10.08 -0.26
N SER A 34 -3.38 9.61 -0.87
CA SER A 34 -3.57 9.73 -2.33
C SER A 34 -3.70 11.18 -2.77
N HIS A 35 -4.32 12.03 -1.94
CA HIS A 35 -4.40 13.46 -2.20
C HIS A 35 -3.02 14.13 -2.09
N ILE A 36 -2.23 13.80 -1.07
CA ILE A 36 -0.86 14.31 -0.89
C ILE A 36 0.02 13.97 -2.09
N LEU A 37 -0.09 12.75 -2.63
CA LEU A 37 0.70 12.32 -3.79
C LEU A 37 0.23 12.91 -5.12
N LYS A 38 -0.90 13.62 -5.16
CA LYS A 38 -1.46 14.14 -6.41
C LYS A 38 -0.50 15.14 -7.05
N GLY A 39 -0.14 14.90 -8.31
CA GLY A 39 0.80 15.74 -9.05
C GLY A 39 2.25 15.24 -9.01
N THR A 40 2.53 14.17 -8.26
CA THR A 40 3.83 13.46 -8.31
C THR A 40 3.81 12.31 -9.31
N SER A 41 4.97 11.77 -9.61
CA SER A 41 5.15 10.51 -10.33
C SER A 41 4.90 9.27 -9.46
N ILE A 42 4.70 9.44 -8.14
CA ILE A 42 4.47 8.35 -7.20
C ILE A 42 3.04 7.86 -7.33
N SER A 43 2.87 6.59 -7.71
CA SER A 43 1.54 6.00 -7.89
C SER A 43 0.80 5.86 -6.56
N SER A 44 -0.47 6.29 -6.53
CA SER A 44 -1.38 6.04 -5.40
C SER A 44 -1.63 4.55 -5.18
N TYR A 45 -1.34 3.70 -6.17
CA TYR A 45 -1.35 2.25 -6.02
C TYR A 45 -0.34 1.77 -4.96
N TYR A 46 0.83 2.42 -4.83
CA TYR A 46 1.81 2.07 -3.81
C TYR A 46 1.30 2.30 -2.39
N ILE A 47 0.59 3.42 -2.17
CA ILE A 47 -0.09 3.69 -0.89
C ILE A 47 -1.13 2.61 -0.61
N LYS A 48 -1.94 2.24 -1.61
CA LYS A 48 -2.93 1.17 -1.46
C LYS A 48 -2.28 -0.13 -1.01
N THR A 49 -1.23 -0.56 -1.69
CA THR A 49 -0.48 -1.78 -1.35
C THR A 49 0.13 -1.72 0.05
N ILE A 50 0.78 -0.59 0.41
CA ILE A 50 1.33 -0.38 1.78
C ILE A 50 0.23 -0.49 2.84
N VAL A 51 -0.93 0.14 2.62
CA VAL A 51 -2.06 0.08 3.57
C VAL A 51 -2.60 -1.34 3.69
N MET A 52 -2.68 -2.10 2.59
CA MET A 52 -3.10 -3.51 2.65
C MET A 52 -2.13 -4.35 3.49
N HIS A 53 -0.81 -4.20 3.30
CA HIS A 53 0.19 -4.86 4.14
C HIS A 53 0.08 -4.46 5.62
N LEU A 54 -0.04 -3.15 5.91
CA LEU A 54 -0.20 -2.65 7.28
C LEU A 54 -1.51 -3.11 7.95
N LEU A 55 -2.59 -3.31 7.19
CA LEU A 55 -3.86 -3.83 7.69
C LEU A 55 -3.74 -5.28 8.16
N VAL A 56 -2.86 -6.07 7.54
CA VAL A 56 -2.57 -7.45 7.95
C VAL A 56 -1.68 -7.49 9.19
N VAL A 57 -0.58 -6.71 9.19
CA VAL A 57 0.40 -6.72 10.30
C VAL A 57 -0.12 -6.05 11.56
N GLY A 58 -0.79 -4.89 11.43
CA GLY A 58 -1.18 -4.08 12.58
C GLY A 58 -2.44 -4.56 13.30
N GLY A 59 -3.29 -5.38 12.68
CA GLY A 59 -4.58 -5.76 13.26
C GLY A 59 -5.56 -4.59 13.45
N THR A 60 -6.77 -4.88 13.92
CA THR A 60 -7.92 -3.95 13.84
C THR A 60 -7.86 -2.74 14.75
N SER A 61 -7.19 -2.85 15.90
CA SER A 61 -7.14 -1.83 16.96
C SER A 61 -6.32 -0.58 16.59
N HIS A 62 -5.36 -0.73 15.68
CA HIS A 62 -4.50 0.39 15.26
C HIS A 62 -5.24 1.40 14.38
N TRP A 63 -6.28 0.99 13.66
CA TRP A 63 -6.95 1.79 12.63
C TRP A 63 -8.10 2.64 13.16
N HIS A 64 -7.88 3.31 14.30
CA HIS A 64 -8.84 4.15 14.99
C HIS A 64 -8.55 5.65 14.83
N ARG A 65 -9.58 6.51 14.98
CA ARG A 65 -9.47 7.98 14.90
C ARG A 65 -8.31 8.55 15.70
N LYS A 66 -8.14 8.08 16.93
CA LYS A 66 -7.12 8.56 17.88
C LYS A 66 -5.69 8.37 17.36
N ASN A 67 -5.48 7.40 16.48
CA ASN A 67 -4.18 7.08 15.89
C ASN A 67 -4.02 7.67 14.48
N PHE A 68 -4.97 8.47 13.99
CA PHE A 68 -5.01 8.86 12.58
C PHE A 68 -3.72 9.50 12.07
N VAL A 69 -3.17 10.48 12.80
CA VAL A 69 -1.91 11.14 12.44
C VAL A 69 -0.75 10.14 12.43
N HIS A 70 -0.67 9.28 13.45
CA HIS A 70 0.36 8.25 13.53
C HIS A 70 0.25 7.22 12.40
N LEU A 71 -0.96 6.87 11.97
CA LEU A 71 -1.17 5.97 10.82
C LEU A 71 -0.69 6.62 9.51
N LEU A 72 -0.96 7.92 9.31
CA LEU A 72 -0.44 8.66 8.16
C LEU A 72 1.09 8.67 8.17
N GLU A 73 1.71 8.98 9.31
CA GLU A 73 3.17 8.94 9.47
C GLU A 73 3.74 7.56 9.16
N CYS A 74 3.13 6.49 9.68
CA CYS A 74 3.52 5.12 9.38
C CYS A 74 3.46 4.81 7.87
N ILE A 75 2.39 5.20 7.19
CA ILE A 75 2.23 5.00 5.74
C ILE A 75 3.31 5.76 4.97
N ILE A 76 3.55 7.03 5.29
CA ILE A 76 4.57 7.87 4.63
C ILE A 76 5.97 7.33 4.89
N ARG A 77 6.26 6.87 6.11
CA ARG A 77 7.54 6.24 6.46
C ARG A 77 7.75 4.92 5.71
N CYS A 78 6.71 4.10 5.59
CA CYS A 78 6.75 2.89 4.76
C CYS A 78 6.99 3.23 3.29
N LEU A 79 6.32 4.26 2.75
CA LEU A 79 6.57 4.72 1.37
C LEU A 79 8.03 5.14 1.17
N ARG A 80 8.59 5.94 2.08
CA ARG A 80 10.00 6.31 2.04
C ARG A 80 10.90 5.09 2.01
N TRP A 81 10.66 4.15 2.92
CA TRP A 81 11.44 2.93 3.01
C TRP A 81 11.37 2.13 1.69
N CYS A 82 10.18 1.97 1.11
CA CYS A 82 9.99 1.30 -0.17
C CYS A 82 10.73 2.00 -1.32
N LEU A 83 10.68 3.33 -1.39
CA LEU A 83 11.38 4.11 -2.43
C LEU A 83 12.90 4.02 -2.28
N VAL A 84 13.43 4.13 -1.05
CA VAL A 84 14.87 4.03 -0.78
C VAL A 84 15.40 2.65 -1.14
N ASN A 85 14.69 1.60 -0.75
CA ASN A 85 15.08 0.22 -1.03
C ASN A 85 14.63 -0.27 -2.42
N LYS A 86 13.92 0.56 -3.19
CA LYS A 86 13.34 0.20 -4.51
C LYS A 86 12.50 -1.07 -4.47
N HIS A 87 11.81 -1.29 -3.34
CA HIS A 87 11.18 -2.56 -3.04
C HIS A 87 9.79 -2.38 -2.39
N LEU A 88 8.78 -2.94 -3.04
CA LEU A 88 7.41 -3.07 -2.51
C LEU A 88 6.75 -4.28 -3.16
N GLU A 89 6.56 -5.35 -2.39
CA GLU A 89 5.91 -6.55 -2.90
C GLU A 89 4.42 -6.33 -3.16
N HIS A 90 3.93 -6.89 -4.26
CA HIS A 90 2.53 -6.91 -4.62
C HIS A 90 1.73 -7.65 -3.53
N PHE A 91 0.67 -7.03 -3.00
CA PHE A 91 -0.04 -7.58 -1.85
C PHE A 91 -0.71 -8.94 -2.10
N LEU A 92 -1.21 -9.20 -3.32
CA LEU A 92 -1.97 -10.42 -3.64
C LEU A 92 -1.21 -11.48 -4.46
N ILE A 93 -0.11 -11.13 -5.11
CA ILE A 93 0.55 -12.01 -6.09
C ILE A 93 1.95 -12.31 -5.57
N GLY A 94 2.25 -13.59 -5.45
CA GLY A 94 3.44 -14.12 -4.80
C GLY A 94 3.55 -13.81 -3.32
N ASN A 95 2.49 -13.28 -2.71
CA ASN A 95 2.43 -13.04 -1.27
C ASN A 95 1.82 -14.25 -0.57
N THR A 96 2.65 -15.09 0.03
CA THR A 96 2.24 -16.27 0.81
C THR A 96 1.59 -15.89 2.13
N ASP A 97 1.81 -14.67 2.62
CA ASP A 97 1.20 -14.12 3.84
C ASP A 97 -0.13 -13.41 3.58
N ALA A 98 -0.62 -13.43 2.33
CA ALA A 98 -1.93 -12.86 2.01
C ALA A 98 -3.04 -13.54 2.84
N PRO A 99 -4.06 -12.79 3.32
CA PRO A 99 -5.09 -13.35 4.18
C PRO A 99 -5.84 -14.51 3.53
N LYS A 100 -5.83 -15.68 4.20
CA LYS A 100 -6.50 -16.91 3.74
C LYS A 100 -8.02 -16.76 3.57
N ASP A 101 -8.61 -15.76 4.21
CA ASP A 101 -10.05 -15.45 4.08
C ASP A 101 -10.44 -14.91 2.71
N ILE A 102 -9.45 -14.60 1.85
CA ILE A 102 -9.66 -14.21 0.47
C ILE A 102 -9.25 -15.39 -0.39
N ILE A 103 -10.24 -15.99 -1.06
CA ILE A 103 -9.96 -17.02 -2.06
C ILE A 103 -9.28 -16.34 -3.24
N LEU A 104 -7.99 -16.57 -3.36
CA LEU A 104 -7.16 -16.16 -4.49
C LEU A 104 -7.01 -17.33 -5.47
N PRO A 105 -6.88 -17.05 -6.77
CA PRO A 105 -6.48 -18.07 -7.74
C PRO A 105 -5.14 -18.70 -7.31
N SER A 106 -4.96 -20.01 -7.51
CA SER A 106 -3.71 -20.70 -7.14
C SER A 106 -2.50 -20.08 -7.83
N GLU A 107 -2.68 -19.61 -9.07
CA GLU A 107 -1.64 -18.94 -9.84
C GLU A 107 -1.11 -17.70 -9.14
N PHE A 108 -1.92 -17.02 -8.32
CA PHE A 108 -1.44 -15.86 -7.56
C PHE A 108 -0.50 -16.27 -6.44
N GLN A 109 -0.71 -17.44 -5.83
CA GLN A 109 0.11 -17.94 -4.72
C GLN A 109 1.37 -18.64 -5.22
N ASP A 110 1.27 -19.32 -6.36
CA ASP A 110 2.38 -20.08 -6.97
C ASP A 110 3.36 -19.19 -7.76
N THR A 111 3.01 -17.91 -7.98
CA THR A 111 3.90 -16.94 -8.63
C THR A 111 4.96 -16.45 -7.65
N GLU A 112 6.18 -16.22 -8.12
CA GLU A 112 7.23 -15.56 -7.31
C GLU A 112 6.80 -14.16 -6.85
N PRO A 113 7.24 -13.69 -5.66
CA PRO A 113 6.92 -12.35 -5.16
C PRO A 113 7.21 -11.25 -6.19
N ILE A 114 6.20 -10.45 -6.52
CA ILE A 114 6.34 -9.38 -7.53
C ILE A 114 6.70 -8.07 -6.85
N ASN A 115 7.90 -7.53 -7.13
CA ASN A 115 8.29 -6.19 -6.69
C ASN A 115 7.69 -5.10 -7.60
N LEU A 116 6.75 -4.32 -7.09
CA LEU A 116 6.11 -3.19 -7.81
C LEU A 116 7.07 -2.05 -8.17
N LEU A 117 8.21 -1.97 -7.49
CA LEU A 117 9.22 -0.93 -7.67
C LEU A 117 10.45 -1.41 -8.45
N GLU A 118 10.42 -2.63 -9.01
CA GLU A 118 11.54 -3.20 -9.78
C GLU A 118 11.99 -2.27 -10.93
N HIS A 119 11.06 -1.55 -11.56
CA HIS A 119 11.36 -0.58 -12.60
C HIS A 119 12.28 0.57 -12.15
N LEU A 120 12.32 0.91 -10.85
CA LEU A 120 13.22 1.92 -10.28
C LEU A 120 14.65 1.42 -10.11
N GLU A 121 14.89 0.11 -10.11
CA GLU A 121 16.24 -0.44 -10.15
C GLU A 121 16.89 -0.18 -11.50
N LYS A 122 16.10 -0.31 -12.58
CA LYS A 122 16.55 -0.18 -13.96
C LYS A 122 16.56 1.28 -14.45
N ASN A 123 15.82 2.18 -13.79
CA ASN A 123 15.70 3.58 -14.18
C ASN A 123 16.09 4.54 -13.04
N GLN A 124 17.37 4.91 -13.00
CA GLN A 124 17.93 5.79 -11.98
C GLN A 124 17.31 7.21 -12.01
N ALA A 125 16.94 7.72 -13.19
CA ALA A 125 16.31 9.03 -13.30
C ALA A 125 14.89 9.03 -12.70
N ALA A 126 14.11 7.98 -12.95
CA ALA A 126 12.80 7.81 -12.33
C ALA A 126 12.92 7.65 -10.80
N HIS A 127 13.90 6.88 -10.33
CA HIS A 127 14.16 6.72 -8.89
C HIS A 127 14.53 8.05 -8.22
N ALA A 128 15.46 8.81 -8.80
CA ALA A 128 15.87 10.11 -8.29
C ALA A 128 14.69 11.11 -8.26
N LYS A 129 13.88 11.13 -9.34
CA LYS A 129 12.67 11.96 -9.41
C LYS A 129 11.67 11.60 -8.30
N ALA A 130 11.37 10.31 -8.12
CA ALA A 130 10.44 9.86 -7.10
C ALA A 130 10.92 10.22 -5.67
N LEU A 131 12.23 10.09 -5.38
CA LEU A 131 12.79 10.50 -4.09
C LEU A 131 12.76 12.02 -3.91
N GLN A 132 13.04 12.79 -4.95
CA GLN A 132 12.96 14.25 -4.90
C GLN A 132 11.53 14.72 -4.62
N GLU A 133 10.55 14.21 -5.37
CA GLU A 133 9.14 14.54 -5.17
C GLU A 133 8.66 14.13 -3.77
N PHE A 134 9.10 12.96 -3.28
CA PHE A 134 8.80 12.52 -1.91
C PHE A 134 9.35 13.48 -0.85
N ASN A 135 10.60 13.92 -0.98
CA ASN A 135 11.22 14.84 -0.01
C ASN A 135 10.51 16.20 -0.02
N LEU A 136 10.16 16.73 -1.20
CA LEU A 136 9.41 17.99 -1.30
C LEU A 136 8.03 17.90 -0.64
N LEU A 137 7.35 16.76 -0.75
CA LEU A 137 6.09 16.53 -0.05
C LEU A 137 6.29 16.47 1.47
N GLN A 138 7.37 15.83 1.94
CA GLN A 138 7.66 15.74 3.37
C GLN A 138 7.95 17.10 3.99
N ASP A 139 8.62 18.00 3.28
CA ASP A 139 8.90 19.37 3.76
C ASP A 139 7.66 20.27 3.82
N GLN A 140 6.54 19.86 3.20
CA GLN A 140 5.27 20.60 3.15
C GLN A 140 4.22 20.10 4.14
N LEU A 141 4.49 19.01 4.88
CA LEU A 141 3.59 18.37 5.85
C LEU A 141 3.98 18.71 7.29
#